data_AF-A0A843BUC1-F1
#
_entry.id   AF-A0A843BUC1-F1
#
_cell.length_a   1.000
_cell.length_b   1.000
_cell.length_c   1.000
_cell.angle_alpha   90.00
_cell.angle_beta   90.00
_cell.angle_gamma   90.00
#
_symmetry.space_group_name_H-M   'P 1'
#
loop_
_entity.id
_entity.type
_entity.pdbx_description
1 polymer ?
#
loop_
_entity_poly.entity_id
_entity_poly.type
_entity_poly.pdbx_seq_one_letter_code
_entity_poly.pdbx_strand_id
1 'polypeptide(L)'
;MKPTTRRQRRLMKRFSDPSYSLLEEGWRKQKRIYIWLIVLMNLFMFFTGFVFLIFYYQIKRSYLYAKELSDEGNAKKLLEVARLGGAFGNQSFGMYSRMFSIYALVDLKNLEVARILQDRLHELRFYSKMIKKPYRYPLEVLAVKLDYSTPEQLISKLDGLEVTQEETIPITKVYFVKKIPKGTQCMVSSLPLDIEEDDIVACPFCGNMAQREHLSGWLAANNHCPVCRRTIKIVDCPIVKIS
;
A
#
# COMPACT_ATOMS: atom_id res chain seq x y z
N MET A 1 -8.00 -65.35 -52.29
CA MET A 1 -7.50 -65.10 -50.91
C MET A 1 -6.06 -65.58 -50.82
N LYS A 2 -5.07 -64.68 -50.62
CA LYS A 2 -3.67 -65.11 -50.45
C LYS A 2 -3.49 -65.77 -49.07
N PRO A 3 -2.80 -66.92 -48.98
CA PRO A 3 -2.57 -67.60 -47.71
C PRO A 3 -1.66 -66.75 -46.83
N THR A 4 -2.14 -66.38 -45.65
CA THR A 4 -1.34 -65.71 -44.62
C THR A 4 -0.19 -66.62 -44.22
N THR A 5 1.03 -66.12 -44.37
CA THR A 5 2.25 -66.88 -44.07
C THR A 5 2.24 -67.35 -42.62
N ARG A 6 2.88 -68.50 -42.34
CA ARG A 6 2.98 -69.08 -40.98
C ARG A 6 3.48 -68.06 -39.93
N ARG A 7 4.23 -67.05 -40.38
CA ARG A 7 4.69 -65.89 -39.59
C ARG A 7 3.55 -64.96 -39.15
N GLN A 8 2.58 -64.69 -40.01
CA GLN A 8 1.39 -63.87 -39.67
C GLN A 8 0.50 -64.53 -38.63
N ARG A 9 0.33 -65.87 -38.66
CA ARG A 9 -0.44 -66.58 -37.62
C ARG A 9 0.21 -66.51 -36.23
N ARG A 10 1.55 -66.57 -36.16
CA ARG A 10 2.27 -66.43 -34.87
C ARG A 10 2.19 -65.01 -34.31
N LEU A 11 2.20 -63.99 -35.18
CA LEU A 11 2.00 -62.60 -34.77
C LEU A 11 0.59 -62.38 -34.22
N MET A 12 -0.45 -62.87 -34.92
CA MET A 12 -1.84 -62.78 -34.46
C MET A 12 -2.05 -63.41 -33.08
N LYS A 13 -1.40 -64.55 -32.79
CA LYS A 13 -1.54 -65.24 -31.49
C LYS A 13 -0.88 -64.51 -30.32
N ARG A 14 0.10 -63.63 -30.57
CA ARG A 14 0.66 -62.72 -29.54
C ARG A 14 -0.26 -61.54 -29.23
N PHE A 15 -1.07 -61.10 -30.19
CA PHE A 15 -2.04 -60.01 -29.97
C PHE A 15 -3.31 -60.45 -29.23
N SER A 16 -3.55 -61.76 -29.08
CA SER A 16 -4.68 -62.31 -28.33
C SER A 16 -4.37 -62.57 -26.84
N ASP A 17 -3.17 -62.23 -26.37
CA ASP A 17 -2.80 -62.40 -24.96
C ASP A 17 -3.48 -61.30 -24.10
N PRO A 18 -4.25 -61.65 -23.05
CA PRO A 18 -4.93 -60.67 -22.20
C PRO A 18 -3.97 -59.72 -21.47
N SER A 19 -2.68 -60.02 -21.40
CA SER A 19 -1.66 -59.07 -20.95
C SER A 19 -1.54 -57.84 -21.88
N TYR A 20 -1.80 -58.02 -23.18
CA TYR A 20 -1.73 -56.94 -24.17
C TYR A 20 -2.89 -55.94 -24.01
N SER A 21 -4.09 -56.40 -23.68
CA SER A 21 -5.25 -55.50 -23.47
C SER A 21 -5.10 -54.63 -22.21
N LEU A 22 -4.52 -55.16 -21.13
CA LEU A 22 -4.19 -54.39 -19.92
C LEU A 22 -3.14 -53.32 -20.20
N LEU A 23 -2.12 -53.64 -21.00
CA LEU A 23 -1.14 -52.65 -21.44
C LEU A 23 -1.81 -51.57 -22.30
N GLU A 24 -2.67 -51.94 -23.24
CA GLU A 24 -3.38 -50.99 -24.11
C GLU A 24 -4.32 -50.05 -23.33
N GLU A 25 -4.99 -50.54 -22.29
CA GLU A 25 -5.76 -49.70 -21.36
C GLU A 25 -4.88 -48.74 -20.56
N GLY A 26 -3.74 -49.21 -20.06
CA GLY A 26 -2.73 -48.38 -19.39
C GLY A 26 -2.23 -47.25 -20.28
N TRP A 27 -1.85 -47.57 -21.53
CA TRP A 27 -1.42 -46.61 -22.53
C TRP A 27 -2.52 -45.61 -22.88
N ARG A 28 -3.79 -46.04 -23.01
CA ARG A 28 -4.93 -45.12 -23.26
C ARG A 28 -5.15 -44.17 -22.09
N LYS A 29 -5.05 -44.66 -20.85
CA LYS A 29 -5.17 -43.83 -19.64
C LYS A 29 -4.03 -42.81 -19.56
N GLN A 30 -2.78 -43.25 -19.78
CA GLN A 30 -1.60 -42.39 -19.78
C GLN A 30 -1.66 -41.33 -20.89
N LYS A 31 -2.08 -41.71 -22.10
CA LYS A 31 -2.28 -40.79 -23.23
C LYS A 31 -3.33 -39.73 -22.90
N ARG A 32 -4.44 -40.11 -22.26
CA ARG A 32 -5.47 -39.16 -21.83
C ARG A 32 -4.93 -38.17 -20.80
N ILE A 33 -4.18 -38.63 -19.80
CA ILE A 33 -3.55 -37.77 -18.80
C ILE A 33 -2.56 -36.79 -19.46
N TYR A 34 -1.72 -37.29 -20.38
CA TYR A 34 -0.75 -36.46 -21.10
C TYR A 34 -1.44 -35.36 -21.94
N ILE A 35 -2.52 -35.69 -22.65
CA ILE A 35 -3.30 -34.70 -23.40
C ILE A 35 -3.87 -33.62 -22.48
N TRP A 36 -4.44 -34.00 -21.32
CA TRP A 36 -4.95 -33.04 -20.35
C TRP A 36 -3.87 -32.13 -19.78
N LEU A 37 -2.67 -32.65 -19.52
CA LEU A 37 -1.53 -31.84 -19.06
C LEU A 37 -1.11 -30.81 -20.11
N ILE A 38 -1.07 -31.18 -21.39
CA ILE A 38 -0.78 -30.22 -22.48
C ILE A 38 -1.84 -29.12 -22.52
N VAL A 39 -3.13 -29.48 -22.44
CA VAL A 39 -4.22 -28.49 -22.45
C VAL A 39 -4.11 -27.54 -21.27
N LEU A 40 -3.87 -28.07 -20.05
CA LEU A 40 -3.71 -27.27 -18.84
C LEU A 40 -2.51 -26.32 -18.93
N MET A 41 -1.38 -26.78 -19.46
CA MET A 41 -0.18 -25.96 -19.64
C MET A 41 -0.42 -24.81 -20.63
N ASN A 42 -1.10 -25.08 -21.75
CA ASN A 42 -1.45 -24.02 -22.71
C ASN A 42 -2.44 -23.02 -22.12
N LEU A 43 -3.44 -23.49 -21.36
CA LEU A 43 -4.40 -22.61 -20.68
C LEU A 43 -3.69 -21.70 -19.66
N PHE A 44 -2.73 -22.24 -18.90
CA PHE A 44 -1.92 -21.47 -17.98
C PHE A 44 -1.06 -20.41 -18.69
N MET A 45 -0.39 -20.77 -19.80
CA MET A 45 0.38 -19.83 -20.61
C MET A 45 -0.51 -18.71 -21.20
N PHE A 46 -1.72 -19.05 -21.64
CA PHE A 46 -2.69 -18.06 -22.11
C PHE A 46 -3.14 -17.12 -20.98
N PHE A 47 -3.48 -17.67 -19.81
CA PHE A 47 -3.94 -16.87 -18.66
C PHE A 47 -2.84 -15.93 -18.15
N THR A 48 -1.61 -16.42 -18.03
CA THR A 48 -0.47 -15.57 -17.64
C THR A 48 -0.24 -14.45 -18.66
N GLY A 49 -0.25 -14.74 -19.96
CA GLY A 49 -0.17 -13.72 -21.01
C GLY A 49 -1.30 -12.68 -20.94
N PHE A 50 -2.54 -13.13 -20.69
CA PHE A 50 -3.70 -12.24 -20.53
C PHE A 50 -3.57 -11.33 -19.30
N VAL A 51 -3.10 -11.85 -18.16
CA VAL A 51 -2.82 -11.05 -16.97
C VAL A 51 -1.74 -10.00 -17.25
N PHE A 52 -0.66 -10.35 -17.97
CA PHE A 52 0.36 -9.38 -18.40
C PHE A 52 -0.22 -8.28 -19.30
N LEU A 53 -1.12 -8.62 -20.23
CA LEU A 53 -1.80 -7.64 -21.08
C LEU A 53 -2.66 -6.67 -20.28
N ILE A 54 -3.38 -7.15 -19.26
CA ILE A 54 -4.15 -6.29 -18.34
C ILE A 54 -3.21 -5.34 -17.60
N PHE A 55 -2.12 -5.85 -17.02
CA PHE A 55 -1.14 -5.00 -16.32
C PHE A 55 -0.52 -3.96 -17.27
N TYR A 56 -0.12 -4.38 -18.47
CA TYR A 56 0.42 -3.47 -19.48
C TYR A 56 -0.58 -2.35 -19.84
N TYR A 57 -1.85 -2.69 -20.06
CA TYR A 57 -2.88 -1.71 -20.37
C TYR A 57 -3.10 -0.72 -19.23
N GLN A 58 -3.16 -1.20 -17.98
CA GLN A 58 -3.30 -0.34 -16.80
C GLN A 58 -2.11 0.61 -16.65
N ILE A 59 -0.88 0.10 -16.76
CA ILE A 59 0.35 0.91 -16.70
C ILE A 59 0.36 1.96 -17.81
N LYS A 60 0.06 1.56 -19.05
CA LYS A 60 0.02 2.46 -20.21
C LYS A 60 -1.01 3.57 -20.01
N ARG A 61 -2.20 3.23 -19.50
CA ARG A 61 -3.27 4.21 -19.23
C ARG A 61 -2.85 5.22 -18.15
N SER A 62 -2.29 4.74 -17.03
CA SER A 62 -1.79 5.61 -15.96
C SER A 62 -0.65 6.52 -16.43
N TYR A 63 0.25 6.01 -17.27
CA TYR A 63 1.33 6.81 -17.87
C TYR A 63 0.79 7.91 -18.77
N LEU A 64 -0.14 7.58 -19.70
CA LEU A 64 -0.74 8.56 -20.59
C LEU A 64 -1.49 9.65 -19.82
N TYR A 65 -2.22 9.26 -18.77
CA TYR A 65 -2.90 10.20 -17.88
C TYR A 65 -1.93 11.17 -17.20
N ALA A 66 -0.84 10.67 -16.62
CA ALA A 66 0.16 11.54 -15.99
C ALA A 66 0.87 12.43 -17.00
N LYS A 67 1.15 11.92 -18.21
CA LYS A 67 1.77 12.67 -19.30
C LYS A 67 0.88 13.83 -19.77
N GLU A 68 -0.42 13.60 -19.91
CA GLU A 68 -1.40 14.65 -20.29
C GLU A 68 -1.50 15.76 -19.24
N LEU A 69 -1.28 15.42 -17.96
CA LEU A 69 -1.29 16.38 -16.85
C LEU A 69 0.08 16.99 -16.54
N SER A 70 1.13 16.67 -17.31
CA SER A 70 2.52 17.07 -17.02
C SER A 70 2.83 18.55 -17.33
N ASP A 71 1.81 19.38 -17.55
CA ASP A 71 1.96 20.82 -17.73
C ASP A 71 1.84 21.56 -16.38
N GLU A 72 2.53 22.70 -16.23
CA GLU A 72 2.54 23.49 -14.99
C GLU A 72 1.12 23.84 -14.49
N GLY A 73 0.20 24.14 -15.41
CA GLY A 73 -1.20 24.46 -15.08
C GLY A 73 -2.00 23.31 -14.45
N ASN A 74 -1.51 22.07 -14.54
CA ASN A 74 -2.17 20.87 -14.03
C ASN A 74 -1.51 20.29 -12.77
N ALA A 75 -0.46 20.93 -12.22
CA ALA A 75 0.28 20.44 -11.05
C ALA A 75 -0.62 20.13 -9.84
N LYS A 76 -1.68 20.91 -9.62
CA LYS A 76 -2.65 20.69 -8.52
C LYS A 76 -3.36 19.33 -8.62
N LYS A 77 -3.75 18.91 -9.83
CA LYS A 77 -4.39 17.61 -10.06
C LYS A 77 -3.39 16.47 -9.84
N LEU A 78 -2.15 16.63 -10.30
CA LEU A 78 -1.09 15.67 -10.05
C LEU A 78 -0.82 15.50 -8.55
N LEU A 79 -0.83 16.59 -7.77
CA LEU A 79 -0.68 16.57 -6.31
C LEU A 79 -1.83 15.84 -5.62
N GLU A 80 -3.06 16.05 -6.07
CA GLU A 80 -4.23 15.33 -5.55
C GLU A 80 -4.07 13.82 -5.75
N VAL A 81 -3.69 13.39 -6.96
CA VAL A 81 -3.43 11.98 -7.29
C VAL A 81 -2.24 11.43 -6.49
N ALA A 82 -1.18 12.23 -6.31
CA ALA A 82 -0.01 11.87 -5.51
C ALA A 82 -0.36 11.64 -4.02
N ARG A 83 -1.31 12.43 -3.47
CA ARG A 83 -1.75 12.36 -2.07
C ARG A 83 -2.65 11.16 -1.78
N LEU A 84 -3.34 10.60 -2.76
CA LEU A 84 -4.23 9.45 -2.57
C LEU A 84 -3.51 8.33 -1.80
N GLY A 85 -3.99 8.08 -0.58
CA GLY A 85 -3.40 7.16 0.38
C GLY A 85 -3.65 5.68 0.06
N GLY A 86 -2.78 4.84 0.59
CA GLY A 86 -2.85 3.38 0.49
C GLY A 86 -1.70 2.79 -0.32
N ALA A 87 -0.87 1.98 0.32
CA ALA A 87 0.06 1.10 -0.38
C ALA A 87 -0.68 -0.08 -1.06
N PHE A 88 -1.92 -0.36 -0.63
CA PHE A 88 -2.72 -1.55 -0.99
C PHE A 88 -4.24 -1.28 -1.07
N GLY A 89 -4.67 -0.03 -1.31
CA GLY A 89 -6.10 0.25 -1.50
C GLY A 89 -6.65 -0.51 -2.71
N ASN A 90 -7.93 -0.93 -2.65
CA ASN A 90 -8.64 -1.85 -3.55
C ASN A 90 -8.65 -1.52 -5.07
N GLN A 91 -7.87 -0.54 -5.54
CA GLN A 91 -7.75 -0.20 -6.96
C GLN A 91 -6.28 -0.23 -7.37
N SER A 92 -5.87 -1.33 -7.99
CA SER A 92 -4.56 -1.50 -8.64
C SER A 92 -4.22 -0.40 -9.65
N PHE A 93 -5.23 0.27 -10.21
CA PHE A 93 -5.07 1.47 -11.04
C PHE A 93 -4.48 2.66 -10.28
N GLY A 94 -4.80 2.83 -9.00
CA GLY A 94 -4.35 3.96 -8.19
C GLY A 94 -2.83 3.96 -7.96
N MET A 95 -2.22 2.78 -7.86
CA MET A 95 -0.78 2.66 -7.59
C MET A 95 0.08 3.25 -8.72
N TYR A 96 -0.19 2.83 -9.97
CA TYR A 96 0.60 3.30 -11.13
C TYR A 96 0.34 4.76 -11.42
N SER A 97 -0.91 5.21 -11.37
CA SER A 97 -1.26 6.62 -11.57
C SER A 97 -0.53 7.51 -10.56
N ARG A 98 -0.51 7.12 -9.27
CA ARG A 98 0.25 7.84 -8.24
C ARG A 98 1.74 7.90 -8.55
N MET A 99 2.35 6.77 -8.91
CA MET A 99 3.78 6.72 -9.23
C MET A 99 4.13 7.63 -10.41
N PHE A 100 3.36 7.58 -11.50
CA PHE A 100 3.61 8.45 -12.64
C PHE A 100 3.32 9.92 -12.33
N SER A 101 2.31 10.24 -11.52
CA SER A 101 2.06 11.61 -11.07
C SER A 101 3.20 12.16 -10.21
N ILE A 102 3.79 11.33 -9.33
CA ILE A 102 5.00 11.71 -8.58
C ILE A 102 6.15 12.03 -9.53
N TYR A 103 6.43 11.17 -10.52
CA TYR A 103 7.50 11.44 -11.48
C TYR A 103 7.26 12.70 -12.31
N ALA A 104 6.02 12.93 -12.75
CA ALA A 104 5.65 14.17 -13.46
C ALA A 104 5.87 15.41 -12.57
N LEU A 105 5.50 15.35 -11.28
CA LEU A 105 5.75 16.45 -10.33
C LEU A 105 7.25 16.68 -10.06
N VAL A 106 8.04 15.60 -10.03
CA VAL A 106 9.50 15.69 -9.92
C VAL A 106 10.10 16.35 -11.16
N ASP A 107 9.57 16.04 -12.35
CA ASP A 107 9.96 16.70 -13.59
C ASP A 107 9.61 18.18 -13.61
N LEU A 108 8.45 18.54 -13.05
CA LEU A 108 8.01 19.92 -12.81
C LEU A 108 8.71 20.62 -11.64
N LYS A 109 9.69 19.97 -10.98
CA LYS A 109 10.42 20.51 -9.83
C LYS A 109 9.51 21.02 -8.69
N ASN A 110 8.34 20.40 -8.52
CA ASN A 110 7.37 20.85 -7.53
C ASN A 110 7.83 20.50 -6.11
N LEU A 111 7.99 21.49 -5.22
CA LEU A 111 8.47 21.28 -3.85
C LEU A 111 7.50 20.50 -2.96
N GLU A 112 6.18 20.59 -3.18
CA GLU A 112 5.20 19.88 -2.34
C GLU A 112 5.31 18.35 -2.48
N VAL A 113 5.79 17.85 -3.62
CA VAL A 113 5.97 16.40 -3.81
C VAL A 113 7.03 15.85 -2.86
N ALA A 114 8.02 16.66 -2.46
CA ALA A 114 9.04 16.25 -1.50
C ALA A 114 8.41 15.91 -0.13
N ARG A 115 7.44 16.71 0.34
CA ARG A 115 6.70 16.45 1.58
C ARG A 115 5.88 15.16 1.49
N ILE A 116 5.16 14.97 0.39
CA ILE A 116 4.40 13.74 0.14
C ILE A 116 5.34 12.53 0.19
N LEU A 117 6.53 12.60 -0.42
CA LEU A 117 7.52 11.53 -0.40
C LEU A 117 8.09 11.29 1.00
N GLN A 118 8.39 12.35 1.75
CA GLN A 118 8.89 12.28 3.13
C GLN A 118 7.87 11.63 4.06
N ASP A 119 6.61 12.06 4.02
CA ASP A 119 5.52 11.50 4.82
C ASP A 119 5.39 10.00 4.56
N ARG A 120 5.41 9.59 3.29
CA ARG A 120 5.35 8.17 2.90
C ARG A 120 6.57 7.39 3.37
N LEU A 121 7.77 7.96 3.27
CA LEU A 121 8.97 7.31 3.78
C LEU A 121 8.92 7.14 5.31
N HIS A 122 8.35 8.11 6.03
CA HIS A 122 8.15 8.03 7.47
C HIS A 122 7.11 6.98 7.86
N GLU A 123 5.97 6.91 7.17
CA GLU A 123 4.98 5.83 7.31
C GLU A 123 5.64 4.45 7.09
N LEU A 124 6.53 4.36 6.09
CA LEU A 124 7.21 3.14 5.71
C LEU A 124 8.46 2.82 6.55
N ARG A 125 8.74 3.54 7.64
CA ARG A 125 10.02 3.44 8.38
C ARG A 125 10.39 2.03 8.84
N PHE A 126 9.42 1.15 9.12
CA PHE A 126 9.64 -0.24 9.54
C PHE A 126 9.67 -1.26 8.40
N TYR A 127 9.39 -0.83 7.17
CA TYR A 127 9.36 -1.71 6.00
C TYR A 127 10.76 -1.93 5.42
N SER A 128 10.88 -3.01 4.64
CA SER A 128 12.13 -3.36 3.95
C SER A 128 12.57 -2.26 2.98
N LYS A 129 13.89 -2.22 2.70
CA LYS A 129 14.47 -1.26 1.73
C LYS A 129 13.81 -1.34 0.36
N MET A 130 13.36 -2.53 -0.06
CA MET A 130 12.69 -2.74 -1.34
C MET A 130 11.38 -1.97 -1.45
N ILE A 131 10.61 -1.89 -0.35
CA ILE A 131 9.32 -1.19 -0.30
C ILE A 131 9.51 0.33 -0.25
N LYS A 132 10.61 0.81 0.34
CA LYS A 132 10.96 2.24 0.42
C LYS A 132 11.54 2.81 -0.87
N LYS A 133 12.22 1.97 -1.67
CA LYS A 133 12.95 2.39 -2.88
C LYS A 133 12.12 3.23 -3.86
N PRO A 134 10.85 2.90 -4.14
CA PRO A 134 10.01 3.68 -5.06
C PRO A 134 9.73 5.12 -4.62
N TYR A 135 9.86 5.45 -3.33
CA TYR A 135 9.65 6.80 -2.80
C TYR A 135 10.97 7.54 -2.58
N ARG A 136 12.02 6.80 -2.20
CA ARG A 136 13.36 7.35 -2.00
C ARG A 136 13.98 7.84 -3.32
N TYR A 137 13.85 7.06 -4.40
CA TYR A 137 14.47 7.41 -5.68
C TYR A 137 13.90 8.71 -6.29
N PRO A 138 12.58 8.92 -6.38
CA PRO A 138 12.04 10.21 -6.83
C PRO A 138 12.49 11.40 -5.98
N LEU A 139 12.64 11.21 -4.67
CA LEU A 139 13.12 12.25 -3.77
C LEU A 139 14.59 12.62 -4.03
N GLU A 140 15.45 11.62 -4.28
CA GLU A 140 16.85 11.84 -4.67
C GLU A 140 16.93 12.58 -6.01
N VAL A 141 16.13 12.18 -7.00
CA VAL A 141 16.07 12.87 -8.31
C VAL A 141 15.58 14.31 -8.16
N LEU A 142 14.56 14.54 -7.35
CA LEU A 142 14.05 15.88 -7.07
C LEU A 142 15.09 16.76 -6.38
N ALA A 143 15.81 16.22 -5.41
CA ALA A 143 16.88 16.93 -4.70
C ALA A 143 17.95 17.41 -5.70
N VAL A 144 18.42 16.52 -6.59
CA VAL A 144 19.38 16.88 -7.64
C VAL A 144 18.80 17.93 -8.60
N LYS A 145 17.54 17.80 -9.02
CA LYS A 145 16.89 18.77 -9.94
C LYS A 145 16.72 20.17 -9.34
N LEU A 146 16.70 20.27 -8.01
CA LEU A 146 16.59 21.50 -7.25
C LEU A 146 17.94 21.96 -6.67
N ASP A 147 19.06 21.40 -7.16
CA ASP A 147 20.43 21.76 -6.79
C ASP A 147 20.81 21.49 -5.32
N TYR A 148 20.22 20.46 -4.70
CA TYR A 148 20.66 19.93 -3.41
C TYR A 148 21.62 18.75 -3.60
N SER A 149 22.60 18.62 -2.70
CA SER A 149 23.56 17.51 -2.75
C SER A 149 22.96 16.21 -2.23
N THR A 150 22.02 16.28 -1.28
CA THR A 150 21.36 15.10 -0.69
C THR A 150 19.87 15.36 -0.45
N PRO A 151 19.01 14.32 -0.42
CA PRO A 151 17.59 14.48 -0.12
C PRO A 151 17.34 15.00 1.31
N GLU A 152 18.25 14.75 2.25
CA GLU A 152 18.15 15.26 3.63
C GLU A 152 18.29 16.79 3.67
N GLN A 153 19.14 17.39 2.83
CA GLN A 153 19.26 18.84 2.71
C GLN A 153 17.95 19.48 2.20
N LEU A 154 17.33 18.85 1.20
CA LEU A 154 16.02 19.27 0.69
C LEU A 154 14.96 19.22 1.80
N ILE A 155 14.90 18.11 2.54
CA ILE A 155 13.97 17.93 3.67
C ILE A 155 14.21 18.98 4.75
N SER A 156 15.45 19.17 5.21
CA SER A 156 15.76 20.13 6.27
C SER A 156 15.35 21.56 5.89
N LYS A 157 15.45 21.92 4.61
CA LYS A 157 14.98 23.22 4.12
C LYS A 157 13.46 23.34 4.14
N LEU A 158 12.74 22.26 3.82
CA LEU A 158 11.27 22.22 3.88
C LEU A 158 10.77 22.34 5.31
N ASP A 159 11.42 21.67 6.26
CA ASP A 159 11.11 21.77 7.69
C ASP A 159 11.41 23.20 8.21
N GLY A 160 12.48 23.83 7.70
CA GLY A 160 12.80 25.23 8.01
C GLY A 160 11.83 26.26 7.42
N LEU A 161 11.09 25.91 6.36
CA LEU A 161 10.04 26.74 5.76
C LEU A 161 8.72 26.68 6.55
N GLU A 162 8.57 25.76 7.51
CA GLU A 162 7.33 25.54 8.28
C GLU A 162 7.12 26.47 9.48
N VAL A 163 7.91 27.54 9.66
CA VAL A 163 7.59 28.58 10.67
C VAL A 163 6.65 29.65 10.10
N THR A 164 5.62 29.21 9.37
CA THR A 164 4.45 30.06 9.06
C THR A 164 3.19 29.29 9.46
N GLN A 165 3.00 29.21 10.77
CA GLN A 165 1.72 29.02 11.48
C GLN A 165 0.76 27.98 10.86
N GLU A 166 0.98 26.69 11.16
CA GLU A 166 -0.20 25.90 11.54
C GLU A 166 -0.79 26.62 12.76
N GLU A 167 -2.05 27.03 12.68
CA GLU A 167 -2.81 27.55 13.81
C GLU A 167 -2.76 26.50 14.92
N THR A 168 -1.78 26.63 15.82
CA THR A 168 -1.81 25.95 17.10
C THR A 168 -3.10 26.42 17.75
N ILE A 169 -4.07 25.51 17.84
CA ILE A 169 -5.26 25.72 18.66
C ILE A 169 -4.74 26.28 19.98
N PRO A 170 -5.18 27.48 20.41
CA PRO A 170 -4.67 28.07 21.63
C PRO A 170 -4.81 27.01 22.72
N ILE A 171 -3.71 26.69 23.39
CA ILE A 171 -3.69 25.71 24.47
C ILE A 171 -4.47 26.32 25.64
N THR A 172 -5.79 26.32 25.52
CA THR A 172 -6.68 26.56 26.64
C THR A 172 -6.70 25.26 27.43
N LYS A 173 -6.41 25.35 28.73
CA LYS A 173 -6.34 24.18 29.63
C LYS A 173 -7.65 23.36 29.66
N VAL A 174 -8.75 23.91 29.14
CA VAL A 174 -10.06 23.28 29.06
C VAL A 174 -10.61 23.39 27.63
N TYR A 175 -11.06 22.26 27.07
CA TYR A 175 -11.74 22.17 25.78
C TYR A 175 -13.21 21.87 26.04
N PHE A 176 -14.08 22.79 25.62
CA PHE A 176 -15.52 22.60 25.70
C PHE A 176 -16.03 21.96 24.41
N VAL A 177 -16.62 20.78 24.51
CA VAL A 177 -17.20 20.06 23.38
C VAL A 177 -18.70 19.98 23.56
N LYS A 178 -19.48 20.41 22.55
CA LYS A 178 -20.95 20.41 22.61
C LYS A 178 -21.55 19.01 22.81
N LYS A 179 -20.91 17.99 22.21
CA LYS A 179 -21.31 16.59 22.32
C LYS A 179 -20.18 15.70 21.85
N ILE A 180 -19.84 14.69 22.64
CA ILE A 180 -18.88 13.68 22.21
C ILE A 180 -19.59 12.63 21.36
N PRO A 181 -19.01 12.20 20.23
CA PRO A 181 -19.58 11.15 19.40
C PRO A 181 -19.81 9.88 20.23
N LYS A 182 -21.00 9.29 20.10
CA LYS A 182 -21.30 7.99 20.74
C LYS A 182 -20.29 6.95 20.23
N GLY A 183 -19.65 6.22 21.15
CA GLY A 183 -18.64 5.22 20.83
C GLY A 183 -17.21 5.75 20.77
N THR A 184 -16.94 6.95 21.29
CA THR A 184 -15.56 7.42 21.45
C THR A 184 -14.81 6.51 22.43
N GLN A 185 -13.67 5.98 22.00
CA GLN A 185 -12.84 5.06 22.78
C GLN A 185 -11.59 5.76 23.30
N CYS A 186 -11.10 5.32 24.45
CA CYS A 186 -9.83 5.73 25.01
C CYS A 186 -8.69 5.30 24.08
N MET A 187 -7.84 6.23 23.64
CA MET A 187 -6.70 5.89 22.76
C MET A 187 -5.63 4.98 23.39
N VAL A 188 -5.69 4.73 24.70
CA VAL A 188 -4.76 3.83 25.41
C VAL A 188 -5.41 2.47 25.67
N SER A 189 -6.59 2.44 26.30
CA SER A 189 -7.25 1.18 26.71
C SER A 189 -8.23 0.62 25.69
N SER A 190 -8.60 1.40 24.66
CA SER A 190 -9.67 1.08 23.69
C SER A 190 -11.06 0.88 24.30
N LEU A 191 -11.23 1.15 25.60
CA LEU A 191 -12.52 1.11 26.30
C LEU A 191 -13.33 2.37 25.96
N PRO A 192 -14.67 2.29 25.94
CA PRO A 192 -15.52 3.47 25.78
C PRO A 192 -15.26 4.47 26.90
N LEU A 193 -15.23 5.75 26.54
CA LEU A 193 -15.06 6.84 27.51
C LEU A 193 -16.41 7.24 28.11
N ASP A 194 -16.48 7.35 29.43
CA ASP A 194 -17.60 7.95 30.13
C ASP A 194 -17.22 9.37 30.58
N ILE A 195 -17.87 10.38 30.03
CA ILE A 195 -17.48 11.78 30.27
C ILE A 195 -18.09 12.31 31.57
N GLU A 196 -19.12 11.64 32.08
CA GLU A 196 -19.76 12.01 33.34
C GLU A 196 -18.93 11.50 34.52
N GLU A 197 -18.31 10.32 34.38
CA GLU A 197 -17.54 9.68 35.45
C GLU A 197 -16.02 9.89 35.33
N ASP A 198 -15.47 9.99 34.11
CA ASP A 198 -14.03 10.01 33.89
C ASP A 198 -13.43 11.41 33.70
N ASP A 199 -12.22 11.60 34.23
CA ASP A 199 -11.35 12.72 33.85
C ASP A 199 -10.76 12.50 32.45
N ILE A 200 -11.39 13.09 31.44
CA ILE A 200 -10.96 12.94 30.04
C ILE A 200 -10.00 14.07 29.65
N VAL A 201 -8.90 13.67 29.01
CA VAL A 201 -7.92 14.58 28.39
C VAL A 201 -7.78 14.29 26.91
N ALA A 202 -7.44 15.32 26.13
CA ALA A 202 -7.15 15.17 24.71
C ALA A 202 -5.67 15.45 24.41
N CYS A 203 -5.13 14.79 23.39
CA CYS A 203 -3.82 15.13 22.85
C CYS A 203 -3.88 16.52 22.17
N PRO A 204 -3.00 17.48 22.53
CA PRO A 204 -3.03 18.83 21.97
C PRO A 204 -2.71 18.88 20.47
N PHE A 205 -2.11 17.81 19.93
CA PHE A 205 -1.69 17.76 18.52
C PHE A 205 -2.65 17.03 17.60
N CYS A 206 -3.27 15.93 18.06
CA CYS A 206 -4.13 15.11 17.21
C CYS A 206 -5.58 15.00 17.70
N GLY A 207 -5.92 15.61 18.83
CA GLY A 207 -7.28 15.65 19.37
C GLY A 207 -7.83 14.30 19.89
N ASN A 208 -7.07 13.21 19.80
CA ASN A 208 -7.50 11.91 20.33
C ASN A 208 -7.61 11.96 21.85
N MET A 209 -8.65 11.30 22.40
CA MET A 209 -9.04 11.39 23.80
C MET A 209 -8.65 10.13 24.58
N ALA A 210 -8.31 10.31 25.86
CA ALA A 210 -8.06 9.22 26.81
C ALA A 210 -8.51 9.63 28.21
N GLN A 211 -8.76 8.63 29.06
CA GLN A 211 -8.80 8.84 30.50
C GLN A 211 -7.42 9.33 30.98
N ARG A 212 -7.40 10.33 31.85
CA ARG A 212 -6.19 10.98 32.35
C ARG A 212 -5.23 9.98 32.99
N GLU A 213 -5.75 9.03 33.75
CA GLU A 213 -4.97 7.99 34.43
C GLU A 213 -4.28 7.03 33.44
N HIS A 214 -5.02 6.58 32.43
CA HIS A 214 -4.46 5.70 31.40
C HIS A 214 -3.39 6.40 30.57
N LEU A 215 -3.61 7.66 30.20
CA LEU A 215 -2.63 8.43 29.45
C LEU A 215 -1.40 8.76 30.30
N SER A 216 -1.58 9.09 31.59
CA SER A 216 -0.45 9.39 32.48
C SER A 216 0.42 8.15 32.70
N GLY A 217 -0.17 6.97 32.91
CA GLY A 217 0.53 5.69 33.00
C GLY A 217 1.30 5.37 31.72
N TRP A 218 0.68 5.58 30.55
CA TRP A 218 1.35 5.41 29.27
C TRP A 218 2.56 6.35 29.11
N LEU A 219 2.39 7.64 29.44
CA LEU A 219 3.42 8.66 29.28
C LEU A 219 4.58 8.49 30.25
N ALA A 220 4.35 7.92 31.44
CA ALA A 220 5.42 7.55 32.36
C ALA A 220 6.39 6.52 31.75
N ALA A 221 5.89 5.60 30.92
CA ALA A 221 6.70 4.57 30.26
C ALA A 221 7.24 5.02 28.88
N ASN A 222 6.45 5.79 28.11
CA ASN A 222 6.71 5.98 26.69
C ASN A 222 7.06 7.42 26.30
N ASN A 223 6.73 8.45 27.09
CA ASN A 223 6.93 9.89 26.80
C ASN A 223 6.32 10.46 25.48
N HIS A 224 5.52 9.69 24.74
CA HIS A 224 4.88 10.13 23.49
C HIS A 224 3.43 9.67 23.37
N CYS A 225 2.63 10.40 22.58
CA CYS A 225 1.23 10.07 22.31
C CYS A 225 1.10 8.68 21.61
N PRO A 226 0.19 7.79 22.06
CA PRO A 226 -0.03 6.48 21.43
C PRO A 226 -0.42 6.58 19.94
N VAL A 227 -1.12 7.65 19.56
CA VAL A 227 -1.68 7.83 18.22
C VAL A 227 -0.74 8.59 17.30
N CYS A 228 -0.43 9.86 17.62
CA CYS A 228 0.38 10.71 16.74
C CYS A 228 1.88 10.63 16.99
N ARG A 229 2.32 9.94 18.05
CA ARG A 229 3.73 9.74 18.43
C ARG A 229 4.54 11.01 18.69
N ARG A 230 3.89 12.18 18.76
CA ARG A 230 4.53 13.41 19.23
C ARG A 230 4.79 13.32 20.74
N THR A 231 5.92 13.84 21.19
CA THR A 231 6.26 13.95 22.61
C THR A 231 5.27 14.89 23.29
N ILE A 232 4.63 14.43 24.36
CA ILE A 232 3.64 15.19 25.13
C ILE A 232 3.88 14.98 26.62
N LYS A 233 3.56 15.98 27.44
CA LYS A 233 3.41 15.80 28.89
C LYS A 233 1.95 15.89 29.26
N ILE A 234 1.57 15.17 30.32
CA ILE A 234 0.18 15.17 30.81
C ILE A 234 -0.32 16.58 31.20
N VAL A 235 0.59 17.48 31.59
CA VAL A 235 0.29 18.87 31.93
C VAL A 235 -0.08 19.72 30.72
N ASP A 236 0.33 19.30 29.52
CA ASP A 236 0.03 19.97 28.25
C ASP A 236 -1.26 19.44 27.63
N CYS A 237 -1.81 18.34 28.18
CA CYS A 237 -3.05 17.75 27.69
C CYS A 237 -4.26 18.50 28.24
N PRO A 238 -5.05 19.17 27.39
CA PRO A 238 -6.27 19.83 27.82
C PRO A 238 -7.31 18.86 28.41
N ILE A 239 -8.03 19.35 29.40
CA ILE A 239 -9.17 18.65 29.99
C ILE A 239 -10.39 18.88 29.09
N VAL A 240 -11.09 17.82 28.73
CA VAL A 240 -12.31 17.88 27.91
C VAL A 240 -13.52 17.98 28.85
N LYS A 241 -14.34 19.02 28.71
CA LYS A 241 -15.61 19.18 29.42
C LYS A 241 -16.76 19.35 28.44
N ILE A 242 -17.95 18.86 28.82
CA ILE A 242 -19.18 19.12 28.06
C ILE A 242 -19.74 20.47 28.51
N SER A 243 -20.08 21.33 27.55
CA SER A 243 -20.78 22.61 27.81
C SER A 243 -22.26 22.50 27.56
#